data_AF-A0A927KX48-F1
#
_entry.id   AF-A0A927KX48-F1
#
_cell.length_a   1.000
_cell.length_b   1.000
_cell.length_c   1.000
_cell.angle_alpha   90.00
_cell.angle_beta   90.00
_cell.angle_gamma   90.00
#
_symmetry.space_group_name_H-M   'P 1'
#
loop_
_entity.id
_entity.type
_entity.pdbx_description
1 polymer ?
#
loop_
_entity_poly.entity_id
_entity_poly.type
_entity_poly.pdbx_seq_one_letter_code
_entity_poly.pdbx_strand_id
1 'polypeptide(L)' 'MPLFRRTPEPQGYRPTDAEIASAAAQLNTGSQHAAYDLAAHSGDYRQETAMRILGHCIEEAE' A
#
# COMPACT_ATOMS: atom_id res chain seq x y z
N MET A 1 -24.19 -17.36 0.28
CA MET A 1 -23.54 -16.05 0.54
C MET A 1 -22.18 -16.07 -0.16
N PRO A 2 -22.00 -15.35 -1.27
CA PRO A 2 -20.73 -15.39 -1.97
C PRO A 2 -19.71 -14.56 -1.19
N LEU A 3 -18.74 -15.24 -0.58
CA LEU A 3 -17.58 -14.69 0.12
C LEU A 3 -16.52 -14.16 -0.88
N PHE A 4 -16.95 -13.47 -1.93
CA PHE A 4 -16.00 -12.79 -2.82
C PHE A 4 -15.53 -11.53 -2.10
N ARG A 5 -14.46 -11.67 -1.31
CA ARG A 5 -13.58 -10.54 -1.02
C ARG A 5 -13.26 -9.94 -2.38
N ARG A 6 -13.76 -8.73 -2.64
CA ARG A 6 -13.35 -7.93 -3.79
C ARG A 6 -11.87 -7.66 -3.60
N THR A 7 -11.03 -8.57 -4.09
CA THR A 7 -9.62 -8.28 -4.27
C THR A 7 -9.60 -7.08 -5.20
N PRO A 8 -8.93 -5.98 -4.83
CA PRO A 8 -8.84 -4.82 -5.69
C PRO A 8 -8.32 -5.28 -7.05
N GLU A 9 -9.00 -4.95 -8.15
CA GLU A 9 -8.49 -5.26 -9.47
C GLU A 9 -7.14 -4.56 -9.62
N PRO A 10 -6.06 -5.31 -9.92
CA PRO A 10 -4.75 -4.72 -10.08
C PRO A 10 -4.78 -3.83 -11.32
N GLN A 11 -4.65 -2.52 -11.11
CA GLN A 11 -4.69 -1.53 -12.20
C GLN A 11 -3.32 -1.43 -12.91
N GLY A 12 -2.28 -2.07 -12.37
CA GLY A 12 -0.90 -1.96 -12.88
C GLY A 12 -0.33 -0.55 -12.75
N TYR A 13 -0.96 0.27 -11.90
CA TYR A 13 -0.57 1.65 -11.66
C TYR A 13 0.68 1.69 -10.78
N ARG A 14 1.65 2.52 -11.11
CA ARG A 14 2.83 2.74 -10.24
C ARG A 14 2.54 3.90 -9.29
N PRO A 15 2.46 3.65 -7.96
CA PRO A 15 2.19 4.70 -6.99
C PRO A 15 3.26 5.77 -6.96
N THR A 16 2.82 7.00 -6.75
CA THR A 16 3.70 8.14 -6.50
C THR A 16 4.24 8.13 -5.07
N ASP A 17 5.34 8.86 -4.86
CA ASP A 17 6.00 8.98 -3.56
C ASP A 17 5.06 9.59 -2.50
N ALA A 18 4.17 10.51 -2.90
CA ALA A 18 3.18 11.10 -2.03
C ALA A 18 2.13 10.08 -1.55
N GLU A 19 1.67 9.19 -2.43
CA GLU A 19 0.73 8.12 -2.07
C GLU A 19 1.39 7.09 -1.16
N ILE A 20 2.65 6.76 -1.43
CA ILE A 20 3.45 5.84 -0.60
C ILE A 20 3.64 6.42 0.79
N ALA A 21 4.01 7.70 0.90
CA ALA A 21 4.15 8.39 2.19
C ALA A 21 2.80 8.45 2.95
N SER A 22 1.69 8.74 2.25
CA SER A 22 0.37 8.73 2.86
C SER A 22 -0.04 7.34 3.38
N ALA A 23 0.25 6.28 2.61
CA ALA A 23 -0.01 4.91 3.02
C ALA A 23 0.87 4.50 4.22
N ALA A 24 2.13 4.95 4.27
CA ALA A 24 3.04 4.72 5.38
C ALA A 24 2.57 5.41 6.66
N ALA A 25 2.17 6.69 6.60
CA ALA A 25 1.61 7.41 7.75
C ALA A 25 0.32 6.73 8.27
N GLN A 26 -0.54 6.27 7.36
CA GLN A 26 -1.73 5.51 7.74
C GLN A 26 -1.37 4.15 8.37
N LEU A 27 -0.33 3.48 7.89
CA LEU A 27 0.16 2.24 8.48
C LEU A 27 0.72 2.48 9.90
N ASN A 28 1.47 3.57 10.10
CA ASN A 28 2.01 3.99 11.40
C ASN A 28 0.91 4.34 12.41
N THR A 29 -0.22 4.86 11.95
CA THR A 29 -1.41 5.09 12.79
C THR A 29 -2.25 3.82 13.05
N GLY A 30 -1.81 2.66 12.54
CA GLY A 30 -2.44 1.36 12.75
C GLY A 30 -3.41 0.93 11.64
N SER A 31 -3.56 1.72 10.58
CA SER A 31 -4.43 1.39 9.44
C SER A 31 -3.68 0.59 8.37
N GLN A 32 -3.76 -0.73 8.45
CA GLN A 32 -3.14 -1.65 7.48
C GLN A 32 -3.81 -1.65 6.10
N HIS A 33 -5.06 -1.17 6.03
CA HIS A 33 -5.87 -1.24 4.82
C HIS A 33 -5.30 -0.35 3.70
N ALA A 34 -4.83 0.85 4.04
CA ALA A 34 -4.28 1.80 3.09
C ALA A 34 -3.04 1.25 2.35
N ALA A 35 -2.12 0.64 3.10
CA ALA A 35 -0.94 0.01 2.52
C ALA A 35 -1.31 -1.23 1.68
N TYR A 36 -2.28 -2.03 2.15
CA TYR A 36 -2.75 -3.21 1.43
C TYR A 36 -3.41 -2.86 0.11
N ASP A 37 -4.30 -1.87 0.10
CA ASP A 37 -5.03 -1.43 -1.09
C ASP A 37 -4.09 -0.82 -2.11
N LEU A 38 -3.17 0.05 -1.67
CA LEU A 38 -2.19 0.67 -2.57
C LEU A 38 -1.30 -0.39 -3.22
N ALA A 39 -0.81 -1.36 -2.44
CA ALA A 39 -0.02 -2.47 -2.96
C ALA A 39 -0.84 -3.38 -3.89
N ALA A 40 -2.10 -3.66 -3.57
CA ALA A 40 -2.96 -4.48 -4.42
C ALA A 40 -3.29 -3.79 -5.76
N HIS A 41 -3.58 -2.48 -5.73
CA HIS A 41 -3.80 -1.69 -6.94
C HIS A 41 -2.56 -1.56 -7.82
N SER A 42 -1.37 -1.67 -7.23
CA SER A 42 -0.11 -1.56 -7.94
C SER A 42 0.15 -2.69 -8.95
N GLY A 43 -0.61 -3.79 -8.88
CA GLY A 43 -0.46 -4.92 -9.79
C GLY A 43 0.95 -5.49 -9.80
N ASP A 44 1.64 -5.40 -10.93
CA ASP A 44 3.02 -5.89 -11.11
C ASP A 44 4.03 -5.18 -10.21
N TYR A 45 3.76 -3.93 -9.81
CA TYR A 45 4.60 -3.16 -8.89
C TYR A 45 4.31 -3.46 -7.42
N ARG A 46 3.43 -4.42 -7.09
CA ARG A 46 2.98 -4.68 -5.71
C ARG A 46 4.12 -4.89 -4.71
N GLN A 47 5.14 -5.67 -5.08
CA GLN A 47 6.29 -5.91 -4.19
C GLN A 47 7.13 -4.65 -3.99
N GLU A 48 7.41 -3.91 -5.08
CA GLU A 48 8.14 -2.64 -5.01
C GLU A 48 7.38 -1.64 -4.13
N THR A 49 6.09 -1.44 -4.39
CA THR A 49 5.21 -0.55 -3.61
C THR A 49 5.23 -0.92 -2.13
N ALA A 50 5.05 -2.21 -1.80
CA ALA A 50 5.05 -2.65 -0.40
C ALA A 50 6.39 -2.34 0.31
N MET A 51 7.52 -2.58 -0.36
CA MET A 51 8.84 -2.28 0.19
C MET A 51 9.05 -0.77 0.39
N ARG A 52 8.57 0.06 -0.54
CA ARG A 52 8.67 1.52 -0.43
C ARG A 52 7.82 2.07 0.71
N ILE A 53 6.61 1.54 0.91
CA ILE A 53 5.75 1.91 2.06
C ILE A 53 6.45 1.56 3.38
N LEU A 54 7.00 0.34 3.48
CA LEU A 54 7.71 -0.10 4.68
C LEU A 54 8.97 0.73 4.96
N GLY A 55 9.69 1.14 3.92
CA GLY A 55 10.84 2.05 4.05
C GLY A 55 10.46 3.37 4.72
N HIS A 56 9.38 4.00 4.24
CA HIS A 56 8.88 5.25 4.83
C HIS A 56 8.40 5.09 6.29
N CYS A 57 7.87 3.93 6.66
CA CYS A 57 7.49 3.68 8.06
C CYS A 57 8.69 3.64 9.01
N ILE A 58 9.85 3.19 8.54
CA ILE A 58 11.08 3.12 9.33
C ILE A 58 11.72 4.52 9.45
N GLU A 59 11.72 5.30 8.37
CA GLU A 59 12.27 6.67 8.37
C GLU A 59 11.48 7.64 9.26
N GLU A 60 10.16 7.47 9.40
CA GLU A 60 9.37 8.27 10.35
C GLU A 60 9.61 7.92 11.84
N ALA A 61 10.32 6.82 12.12
CA ALA A 61 10.58 6.35 13.48
C ALA A 61 11.93 6.84 14.08
N GLU A 62 12.77 7.51 13.28
CA GLU A 62 14.03 8.17 13.71
C GLU A 62 13.82 9.68 13.98
#